data_AF-F4QDG8-F1
#
_entry.id   AF-F4QDG8-F1
#
_cell.length_a   1.000
_cell.length_b   1.000
_cell.length_c   1.000
_cell.angle_alpha   90.00
_cell.angle_beta   90.00
_cell.angle_gamma   90.00
#
_symmetry.space_group_name_H-M   'P 1'
#
loop_
_entity.id
_entity.type
_entity.pdbx_description
1 polymer ?
#
loop_
_entity_poly.entity_id
_entity_poly.type
_entity_poly.pdbx_seq_one_letter_code
_entity_poly.pdbx_strand_id
1 'polypeptide(L)'
;MCYTREPSRFGSSKYRCTKCQEQVKVILDKKNNKESIKKTLVVKKKVNRLTVASATAKTVKKTPIVKQGRGAVKLLLREAFKRHLLQKSTKFGRFDLKEKHVNNMIQAQYKLCSILKVPLRLFTKTNFKLSLDRINDSITYTKPNTRITCLEVNTRSKWRFPDPAVLIENFLFGSKLTNGKLDTLFHSHAIGEAIKFVLHSAKCNTRNKAVGRRLFGKYEINYNFMVLLYFFQGGRSWYTRAILGVPPREQSIRDHPSSLSPERLDVLTSYTLENTVLIDSRTQSTNNRAAYKNPEDFTFGDGNWSKLKFYFMIYCQECFQAKPNRIHPKYYEDWLKDNEELQIKVAKEELERLEFVRFARSLLNRIDQKEITLEQAVLMVKRNRYH
;
A
#
# COMPACT_ATOMS: atom_id res chain seq x y z
N MET A 1 -19.02 -6.44 -20.12
CA MET A 1 -19.46 -7.81 -20.46
C MET A 1 -18.23 -8.68 -20.55
N CYS A 2 -18.13 -9.73 -19.73
CA CYS A 2 -17.03 -10.68 -19.83
C CYS A 2 -17.31 -11.65 -20.96
N TYR A 3 -16.50 -11.62 -22.01
CA TYR A 3 -16.42 -12.69 -23.01
C TYR A 3 -15.12 -13.46 -22.74
N THR A 4 -15.23 -14.76 -22.46
CA THR A 4 -14.08 -15.65 -22.30
C THR A 4 -13.79 -16.33 -23.64
N ARG A 5 -12.53 -16.72 -23.86
CA ARG A 5 -12.03 -17.29 -25.13
C ARG A 5 -12.18 -18.82 -25.24
N GLU A 6 -12.82 -19.49 -24.28
CA GLU A 6 -12.95 -20.96 -24.29
C GLU A 6 -14.42 -21.38 -24.14
N PRO A 7 -15.13 -21.58 -25.27
CA PRO A 7 -16.52 -22.04 -25.30
C PRO A 7 -16.70 -23.51 -24.89
N SER A 8 -15.65 -24.32 -24.86
CA SER A 8 -15.73 -25.78 -24.70
C SER A 8 -15.99 -26.27 -23.27
N ARG A 9 -16.03 -25.38 -22.27
CA ARG A 9 -16.22 -25.77 -20.85
C ARG A 9 -17.65 -25.69 -20.33
N PHE A 10 -18.65 -25.28 -21.13
CA PHE A 10 -20.04 -25.20 -20.67
C PHE A 10 -21.04 -25.62 -21.76
N GLY A 11 -22.04 -26.41 -21.36
CA GLY A 11 -23.12 -26.91 -22.20
C GLY A 11 -23.98 -25.80 -22.83
N SER A 12 -24.65 -26.16 -23.91
CA SER A 12 -25.36 -25.27 -24.83
C SER A 12 -26.55 -24.52 -24.19
N SER A 13 -26.29 -23.40 -23.52
CA SER A 13 -27.16 -22.20 -23.56
C SER A 13 -26.53 -21.00 -22.81
N LYS A 14 -26.31 -19.92 -23.56
CA LYS A 14 -26.18 -18.50 -23.13
C LYS A 14 -25.14 -18.16 -22.04
N TYR A 15 -23.92 -17.87 -22.52
CA TYR A 15 -22.74 -17.38 -21.80
C TYR A 15 -22.93 -16.06 -21.03
N ARG A 16 -23.26 -16.13 -19.73
CA ARG A 16 -23.00 -15.04 -18.76
C ARG A 16 -22.62 -15.65 -17.41
N CYS A 17 -21.53 -15.18 -16.80
CA CYS A 17 -21.26 -15.52 -15.40
C CYS A 17 -22.34 -14.88 -14.49
N THR A 18 -22.57 -15.46 -13.32
CA THR A 18 -23.57 -15.03 -12.32
C THR A 18 -23.49 -13.53 -12.02
N LYS A 19 -22.28 -13.00 -11.84
CA LYS A 19 -22.05 -11.56 -11.61
C LYS A 19 -22.49 -10.67 -12.79
N CYS A 20 -22.36 -11.16 -14.03
CA CYS A 20 -22.85 -10.46 -15.23
C CYS A 20 -24.37 -10.60 -15.39
N GLN A 21 -24.99 -11.68 -14.92
CA GLN A 21 -26.45 -11.82 -14.91
C GLN A 21 -27.09 -10.87 -13.90
N GLU A 22 -26.51 -10.74 -12.71
CA GLU A 22 -26.96 -9.80 -11.67
C GLU A 22 -26.87 -8.33 -12.14
N GLN A 23 -25.76 -7.95 -12.78
CA GLN A 23 -25.62 -6.59 -13.32
C GLN A 23 -26.61 -6.28 -14.45
N VAL A 24 -26.97 -7.28 -15.26
CA VAL A 24 -27.97 -7.10 -16.31
C VAL A 24 -29.37 -6.94 -15.70
N LYS A 25 -29.72 -7.70 -14.67
CA LYS A 25 -30.98 -7.51 -13.93
C LYS A 25 -31.08 -6.07 -13.41
N VAL A 26 -30.05 -5.56 -12.74
CA VAL A 26 -30.00 -4.18 -12.24
C VAL A 26 -30.16 -3.13 -13.35
N ILE A 27 -29.61 -3.38 -14.54
CA ILE A 27 -29.74 -2.46 -15.68
C ILE A 27 -31.16 -2.50 -16.29
N LEU A 28 -31.75 -3.69 -16.39
CA LEU A 28 -33.12 -3.86 -16.89
C LEU A 28 -34.14 -3.23 -15.93
N ASP A 29 -33.96 -3.43 -14.63
CA ASP A 29 -34.81 -2.83 -13.60
C ASP A 29 -34.70 -1.29 -13.60
N LYS A 30 -33.49 -0.74 -13.81
CA LYS A 30 -33.28 0.71 -13.98
C LYS A 30 -33.88 1.27 -15.27
N LYS A 31 -34.03 0.47 -16.33
CA LYS A 31 -34.68 0.88 -17.58
C LYS A 31 -36.19 0.97 -17.39
N ASN A 32 -36.79 -0.02 -16.75
CA ASN A 32 -38.22 -0.04 -16.43
C ASN A 32 -38.60 1.13 -15.48
N ASN A 33 -37.71 1.51 -14.56
CA ASN A 33 -37.94 2.65 -13.66
C ASN A 33 -37.69 4.04 -14.33
N LYS A 34 -36.95 4.11 -15.45
CA LYS A 34 -36.77 5.35 -16.21
C LYS A 34 -37.97 5.67 -17.13
N GLU A 35 -38.74 4.68 -17.53
CA GLU A 35 -39.98 4.88 -18.30
C GLU A 35 -41.13 5.40 -17.42
N SER A 36 -41.16 5.08 -16.12
CA SER A 36 -42.13 5.66 -15.18
C SER A 36 -41.83 7.15 -14.89
N ILE A 37 -40.56 7.54 -14.77
CA ILE A 37 -40.14 8.93 -14.46
C ILE A 37 -40.29 9.88 -15.67
N LYS A 38 -40.20 9.38 -16.91
CA LYS A 38 -40.40 10.21 -18.11
C LYS A 38 -41.84 10.69 -18.31
N LYS A 39 -42.84 10.06 -17.69
CA LYS A 39 -44.23 10.54 -17.70
C LYS A 39 -44.49 11.70 -16.72
N THR A 40 -43.56 12.00 -15.81
CA THR A 40 -43.74 13.05 -14.77
C THR A 40 -43.01 14.36 -15.08
N LEU A 41 -42.15 14.41 -16.11
CA LEU A 41 -41.25 15.56 -16.38
C LEU A 41 -41.68 16.48 -17.54
N VAL A 42 -42.94 16.37 -18.01
CA VAL A 42 -43.50 17.27 -19.05
C VAL A 42 -44.02 18.60 -18.48
N VAL A 43 -44.06 18.80 -17.15
CA VAL A 43 -44.69 19.99 -16.53
C VAL A 43 -43.69 21.08 -16.06
N LYS A 44 -42.37 20.91 -16.20
CA LYS A 44 -41.38 21.91 -15.70
C LYS A 44 -40.39 22.41 -16.76
N LYS A 45 -40.91 22.89 -17.89
CA LYS A 45 -40.14 23.68 -18.86
C LYS A 45 -40.80 25.05 -19.11
N LYS A 46 -40.64 25.94 -18.15
CA LYS A 46 -40.62 27.39 -18.35
C LYS A 46 -39.86 27.97 -17.16
N VAL A 47 -39.14 29.06 -17.40
CA VAL A 47 -38.28 29.83 -16.49
C VAL A 47 -36.79 29.47 -16.59
N ASN A 48 -36.05 30.45 -17.12
CA ASN A 48 -34.60 30.66 -17.18
C ASN A 48 -33.90 30.42 -18.54
N ARG A 49 -34.32 31.24 -19.50
CA ARG A 49 -33.42 31.93 -20.45
C ARG A 49 -32.97 33.26 -19.82
N LEU A 50 -31.88 33.82 -20.36
CA LEU A 50 -31.14 35.07 -20.01
C LEU A 50 -29.90 34.74 -19.16
N THR A 51 -28.65 35.01 -19.54
CA THR A 51 -28.09 35.97 -20.51
C THR A 51 -26.76 35.45 -21.08
N VAL A 52 -26.50 35.79 -22.34
CA VAL A 52 -25.21 35.69 -23.03
C VAL A 52 -24.61 37.10 -23.04
N ALA A 53 -23.37 37.29 -22.58
CA ALA A 53 -22.59 38.47 -22.94
C ALA A 53 -21.07 38.27 -22.80
N SER A 54 -20.38 38.58 -23.90
CA SER A 54 -18.99 39.04 -24.05
C SER A 54 -17.84 38.09 -23.71
N ALA A 55 -17.31 37.45 -24.76
CA ALA A 55 -15.97 36.88 -24.79
C ALA A 55 -14.96 38.00 -25.12
N THR A 56 -14.16 38.40 -24.14
CA THR A 56 -12.88 39.08 -24.37
C THR A 56 -11.77 38.07 -24.15
N ALA A 57 -10.87 37.95 -25.13
CA ALA A 57 -9.72 37.05 -25.11
C ALA A 57 -8.74 37.45 -24.00
N LYS A 58 -8.99 36.98 -22.78
CA LYS A 58 -7.99 37.01 -21.69
C LYS A 58 -6.94 35.97 -22.02
N THR A 59 -5.71 36.44 -22.21
CA THR A 59 -4.48 35.66 -22.14
C THR A 59 -4.58 34.73 -20.94
N VAL A 60 -4.69 33.43 -21.19
CA VAL A 60 -4.80 32.40 -20.16
C VAL A 60 -3.51 32.46 -19.34
N LYS A 61 -3.57 33.16 -18.20
CA LYS A 61 -2.51 33.12 -17.18
C LYS A 61 -2.26 31.63 -16.91
N LYS A 62 -1.09 31.12 -17.32
CA LYS A 62 -0.68 29.73 -17.08
C LYS A 62 -1.04 29.37 -15.65
N THR A 63 -1.97 28.42 -15.51
CA THR A 63 -2.54 27.99 -14.24
C THR A 63 -1.41 27.65 -13.26
N PRO A 64 -1.51 28.02 -11.97
CA PRO A 64 -0.48 27.79 -10.95
C PRO A 64 0.01 26.34 -10.86
N ILE A 65 -0.80 25.39 -11.32
CA ILE A 65 -0.51 23.95 -11.45
C ILE A 65 0.74 23.66 -12.30
N VAL A 66 0.98 24.42 -13.39
CA VAL A 66 2.15 24.19 -14.29
C VAL A 66 3.47 24.63 -13.64
N LYS A 67 3.45 25.69 -12.82
CA LYS A 67 4.63 26.15 -12.08
C LYS A 67 5.02 25.17 -10.97
N GLN A 68 4.05 24.55 -10.31
CA GLN A 68 4.27 23.58 -9.23
C GLN A 68 4.90 22.27 -9.73
N GLY A 69 4.52 21.79 -10.93
CA GLY A 69 5.07 20.56 -11.50
C GLY A 69 6.56 20.63 -11.86
N ARG A 70 7.04 21.77 -12.37
CA ARG A 70 8.47 21.98 -12.71
C ARG A 70 9.36 22.00 -11.46
N GLY A 71 8.86 22.55 -10.35
CA GLY A 71 9.57 22.53 -9.07
C GLY A 71 9.80 21.11 -8.54
N ALA A 72 8.80 20.23 -8.69
CA ALA A 72 8.86 18.85 -8.20
C ALA A 72 9.95 18.01 -8.90
N VAL A 73 10.05 18.09 -10.23
CA VAL A 73 11.06 17.34 -10.99
C VAL A 73 12.48 17.80 -10.66
N LYS A 74 12.69 19.12 -10.53
CA LYS A 74 13.97 19.68 -10.11
C LYS A 74 14.36 19.22 -8.71
N LEU A 75 13.41 19.20 -7.78
CA LEU A 75 13.65 18.71 -6.42
C LEU A 75 14.06 17.22 -6.43
N LEU A 76 13.38 16.39 -7.22
CA LEU A 76 13.73 14.97 -7.33
C LEU A 76 15.12 14.74 -7.90
N LEU A 77 15.49 15.49 -8.94
CA LEU A 77 16.85 15.43 -9.50
C LEU A 77 17.90 15.90 -8.49
N ARG A 78 17.62 16.96 -7.73
CA ARG A 78 18.50 17.44 -6.66
C ARG A 78 18.72 16.36 -5.59
N GLU A 79 17.65 15.72 -5.12
CA GLU A 79 17.75 14.65 -4.13
C GLU A 79 18.47 13.41 -4.67
N ALA A 80 18.19 13.02 -5.92
CA ALA A 80 18.88 11.92 -6.57
C ALA A 80 20.38 12.21 -6.75
N PHE A 81 20.75 13.44 -7.13
CA PHE A 81 22.13 13.87 -7.26
C PHE A 81 22.85 13.90 -5.90
N LYS A 82 22.21 14.45 -4.86
CA LYS A 82 22.73 14.43 -3.49
C LYS A 82 23.03 13.00 -3.02
N ARG A 83 22.10 12.06 -3.24
CA ARG A 83 22.30 10.64 -2.94
C ARG A 83 23.44 10.03 -3.74
N HIS A 84 23.58 10.37 -5.01
CA HIS A 84 24.72 9.92 -5.84
C HIS A 84 26.05 10.38 -5.25
N LEU A 85 26.18 11.66 -4.87
CA LEU A 85 27.41 12.18 -4.26
C LEU A 85 27.77 11.44 -2.97
N LEU A 86 26.78 11.18 -2.11
CA LEU A 86 26.97 10.44 -0.85
C LEU A 86 27.32 8.96 -1.05
N GLN A 87 27.01 8.37 -2.21
CA GLN A 87 27.18 6.94 -2.49
C GLN A 87 28.20 6.65 -3.60
N LYS A 88 28.98 7.65 -4.02
CA LYS A 88 29.88 7.56 -5.18
C LYS A 88 30.88 6.41 -5.08
N SER A 89 31.33 6.05 -3.88
CA SER A 89 32.28 4.96 -3.63
C SER A 89 31.65 3.56 -3.67
N THR A 90 30.33 3.43 -3.56
CA THR A 90 29.63 2.14 -3.38
C THR A 90 28.70 1.77 -4.53
N LYS A 91 28.57 2.64 -5.54
CA LYS A 91 27.60 2.49 -6.63
C LYS A 91 28.27 2.63 -7.99
N PHE A 92 27.91 1.73 -8.91
CA PHE A 92 28.42 1.72 -10.27
C PHE A 92 27.74 2.80 -11.14
N GLY A 93 28.48 3.37 -12.09
CA GLY A 93 27.96 4.30 -13.11
C GLY A 93 28.07 5.80 -12.75
N ARG A 94 27.81 6.65 -13.74
CA ARG A 94 27.81 8.12 -13.63
C ARG A 94 26.39 8.66 -13.66
N PHE A 95 26.07 9.61 -12.77
CA PHE A 95 24.77 10.28 -12.79
C PHE A 95 24.57 11.01 -14.13
N ASP A 96 23.55 10.64 -14.91
CA ASP A 96 23.30 11.20 -16.25
C ASP A 96 21.83 11.63 -16.47
N LEU A 97 21.04 11.74 -15.39
CA LEU A 97 19.66 12.19 -15.45
C LEU A 97 19.57 13.71 -15.66
N LYS A 98 18.69 14.12 -16.58
CA LYS A 98 18.34 15.53 -16.85
C LYS A 98 16.84 15.72 -16.74
N GLU A 99 16.39 16.95 -16.47
CA GLU A 99 14.96 17.31 -16.34
C GLU A 99 14.13 16.87 -17.55
N LYS A 100 14.64 17.09 -18.77
CA LYS A 100 13.98 16.64 -20.01
C LYS A 100 13.75 15.13 -20.02
N HIS A 101 14.72 14.34 -19.58
CA HIS A 101 14.60 12.89 -19.55
C HIS A 101 13.57 12.42 -18.50
N VAL A 102 13.58 13.02 -17.30
CA VAL A 102 12.59 12.70 -16.26
C VAL A 102 11.18 13.06 -16.70
N ASN A 103 10.98 14.23 -17.30
CA ASN A 103 9.68 14.61 -17.86
C ASN A 103 9.22 13.63 -18.96
N ASN A 104 10.11 13.20 -19.84
CA ASN A 104 9.79 12.20 -20.87
C ASN A 104 9.35 10.87 -20.25
N MET A 105 10.02 10.38 -19.20
CA MET A 105 9.59 9.18 -18.48
C MET A 105 8.20 9.33 -17.86
N ILE A 106 7.91 10.48 -17.24
CA ILE A 106 6.59 10.77 -16.66
C ILE A 106 5.49 10.71 -17.72
N GLN A 107 5.71 11.30 -18.90
CA GLN A 107 4.74 11.27 -20.00
C GLN A 107 4.60 9.87 -20.60
N ALA A 108 5.71 9.16 -20.82
CA ALA A 108 5.70 7.79 -21.34
C ALA A 108 4.95 6.82 -20.42
N GLN A 109 4.97 7.07 -19.12
CA GLN A 109 4.21 6.30 -18.13
C GLN A 109 2.78 6.82 -17.91
N TYR A 110 2.30 7.77 -18.70
CA TYR A 110 0.98 8.40 -18.54
C TYR A 110 0.74 8.98 -17.13
N LYS A 111 1.81 9.47 -16.48
CA LYS A 111 1.82 9.96 -15.09
C LYS A 111 1.41 8.90 -14.06
N LEU A 112 1.52 7.62 -14.39
CA LEU A 112 1.26 6.50 -13.48
C LEU A 112 2.57 5.94 -12.90
N CYS A 113 2.47 5.36 -11.71
CA CYS A 113 3.53 4.56 -11.12
C CYS A 113 3.88 3.39 -12.05
N SER A 114 5.16 3.21 -12.37
CA SER A 114 5.62 2.13 -13.25
C SER A 114 5.26 0.73 -12.73
N ILE A 115 5.15 0.57 -11.41
CA ILE A 115 4.85 -0.69 -10.72
C ILE A 115 3.35 -0.78 -10.41
N LEU A 116 2.87 0.09 -9.52
CA LEU A 116 1.52 -0.03 -8.96
C LEU A 116 0.41 0.47 -9.88
N LYS A 117 0.75 1.15 -10.99
CA LYS A 117 -0.20 1.80 -11.91
C LYS A 117 -1.13 2.84 -11.27
N VAL A 118 -0.82 3.27 -10.04
CA VAL A 118 -1.51 4.38 -9.36
C VAL A 118 -1.15 5.73 -10.00
N PRO A 119 -2.06 6.71 -10.02
CA PRO A 119 -1.73 8.08 -10.43
C PRO A 119 -0.70 8.71 -9.50
N LEU A 120 0.37 9.28 -10.08
CA LEU A 120 1.42 9.92 -9.30
C LEU A 120 1.06 11.36 -8.98
N ARG A 121 1.38 11.77 -7.76
CA ARG A 121 1.23 13.15 -7.31
C ARG A 121 2.57 13.86 -7.30
N LEU A 122 2.62 15.07 -7.84
CA LEU A 122 3.82 15.93 -7.81
C LEU A 122 3.90 16.79 -6.54
N PHE A 123 2.84 16.81 -5.75
CA PHE A 123 2.74 17.63 -4.55
C PHE A 123 3.50 17.02 -3.38
N THR A 124 4.07 17.88 -2.56
CA THR A 124 4.89 17.47 -1.43
C THR A 124 4.09 16.94 -0.24
N LYS A 125 2.75 16.89 -0.32
CA LYS A 125 1.84 16.55 0.79
C LYS A 125 0.79 15.48 0.47
N THR A 126 1.10 14.56 -0.44
CA THR A 126 0.09 13.63 -0.98
C THR A 126 0.54 12.19 -0.90
N ASN A 127 -0.43 11.28 -0.87
CA ASN A 127 -0.21 9.86 -1.09
C ASN A 127 0.27 9.62 -2.53
N PHE A 128 1.01 8.55 -2.74
CA PHE A 128 1.55 8.18 -4.06
C PHE A 128 2.39 9.29 -4.70
N LYS A 129 3.18 9.97 -3.87
CA LYS A 129 4.11 11.03 -4.28
C LYS A 129 5.12 10.48 -5.28
N LEU A 130 5.35 11.22 -6.35
CA LEU A 130 6.29 10.88 -7.39
C LEU A 130 7.72 10.77 -6.83
N SER A 131 8.42 9.72 -7.22
CA SER A 131 9.76 9.37 -6.74
C SER A 131 10.61 8.79 -7.88
N LEU A 132 11.94 8.95 -7.76
CA LEU A 132 12.92 8.31 -8.63
C LEU A 132 13.45 7.05 -7.94
N ASP A 133 13.19 5.90 -8.54
CA ASP A 133 13.68 4.61 -8.06
C ASP A 133 14.76 4.06 -8.99
N ARG A 134 15.72 3.36 -8.39
CA ARG A 134 16.77 2.64 -9.10
C ARG A 134 16.31 1.21 -9.30
N ILE A 135 16.34 0.75 -10.54
CA ILE A 135 15.94 -0.63 -10.89
C ILE A 135 16.89 -1.62 -10.23
N ASN A 136 18.19 -1.35 -10.32
CA ASN A 136 19.25 -2.04 -9.60
C ASN A 136 19.90 -1.07 -8.60
N ASP A 137 19.81 -1.37 -7.32
CA ASP A 137 20.34 -0.53 -6.25
C ASP A 137 21.87 -0.48 -6.19
N SER A 138 22.58 -1.38 -6.88
CA SER A 138 24.05 -1.35 -6.99
C SER A 138 24.54 -0.36 -8.05
N ILE A 139 23.67 0.10 -8.94
CA ILE A 139 23.97 1.10 -9.97
C ILE A 139 23.40 2.44 -9.52
N THR A 140 24.07 3.56 -9.80
CA THR A 140 23.56 4.90 -9.49
C THR A 140 22.34 5.26 -10.35
N TYR A 141 21.84 6.48 -10.19
CA TYR A 141 20.79 7.06 -11.04
C TYR A 141 21.32 7.31 -12.46
N THR A 142 21.18 6.31 -13.32
CA THR A 142 21.43 6.42 -14.76
C THR A 142 20.12 6.32 -15.54
N LYS A 143 20.05 6.84 -16.77
CA LYS A 143 18.88 6.70 -17.65
C LYS A 143 18.34 5.25 -17.77
N PRO A 144 19.16 4.21 -18.02
CA PRO A 144 18.65 2.84 -18.11
C PRO A 144 18.31 2.22 -16.75
N ASN A 145 18.87 2.75 -15.65
CA ASN A 145 18.66 2.22 -14.31
C ASN A 145 17.62 2.99 -13.49
N THR A 146 16.95 3.98 -14.07
CA THR A 146 15.99 4.83 -13.35
C THR A 146 14.58 4.63 -13.88
N ARG A 147 13.61 4.56 -12.97
CA ARG A 147 12.18 4.56 -13.31
C ARG A 147 11.42 5.56 -12.44
N ILE A 148 10.29 6.02 -12.96
CA ILE A 148 9.36 6.85 -12.20
C ILE A 148 8.42 5.95 -11.41
N THR A 149 8.33 6.17 -10.11
CA THR A 149 7.49 5.37 -9.21
C THR A 149 6.84 6.23 -8.13
N CYS A 150 6.03 5.63 -7.27
CA CYS A 150 5.54 6.28 -6.06
C CYS A 150 6.47 6.01 -4.87
N LEU A 151 6.49 6.92 -3.90
CA LEU A 151 7.37 6.84 -2.74
C LEU A 151 7.16 5.56 -1.90
N GLU A 152 5.93 5.05 -1.86
CA GLU A 152 5.51 3.84 -1.13
C GLU A 152 6.24 2.56 -1.58
N VAL A 153 6.71 2.50 -2.82
CA VAL A 153 7.40 1.31 -3.36
C VAL A 153 8.89 1.53 -3.59
N ASN A 154 9.41 2.73 -3.30
CA ASN A 154 10.83 3.04 -3.39
C ASN A 154 11.57 2.55 -2.13
N THR A 155 11.31 1.31 -1.72
CA THR A 155 11.82 0.70 -0.50
C THR A 155 13.13 -0.05 -0.77
N ARG A 156 13.79 -0.53 0.29
CA ARG A 156 14.98 -1.38 0.18
C ARG A 156 14.65 -2.71 -0.50
N SER A 157 13.53 -3.32 -0.11
CA SER A 157 13.00 -4.52 -0.74
C SER A 157 12.29 -4.16 -2.04
N LYS A 158 13.01 -4.26 -3.16
CA LYS A 158 12.53 -3.79 -4.46
C LYS A 158 11.24 -4.49 -4.88
N TRP A 159 10.25 -3.67 -5.19
CA TRP A 159 9.06 -4.11 -5.91
C TRP A 159 9.40 -4.42 -7.37
N ARG A 160 8.89 -5.55 -7.84
CA ARG A 160 8.96 -6.00 -9.23
C ARG A 160 7.59 -5.86 -9.90
N PHE A 161 7.59 -5.83 -11.23
CA PHE A 161 6.37 -5.70 -12.03
C PHE A 161 5.28 -6.76 -11.73
N PRO A 162 5.59 -8.05 -11.51
CA PRO A 162 4.55 -9.04 -11.19
C PRO A 162 4.03 -8.96 -9.76
N ASP A 163 4.74 -8.28 -8.84
CA ASP A 163 4.40 -8.29 -7.42
C ASP A 163 2.95 -7.83 -7.14
N PRO A 164 2.44 -6.72 -7.72
CA PRO A 164 1.06 -6.32 -7.47
C PRO A 164 0.06 -7.41 -7.85
N ALA A 165 0.20 -8.06 -9.01
CA ALA A 165 -0.73 -9.10 -9.44
C ALA A 165 -0.73 -10.29 -8.47
N VAL A 166 0.45 -10.78 -8.08
CA VAL A 166 0.61 -11.88 -7.12
C VAL A 166 0.04 -11.51 -5.75
N LEU A 167 0.26 -10.28 -5.29
CA LEU A 167 -0.26 -9.81 -4.00
C LEU A 167 -1.78 -9.67 -4.03
N ILE A 168 -2.35 -9.16 -5.13
CA ILE A 168 -3.81 -9.05 -5.30
C ILE A 168 -4.45 -10.43 -5.29
N GLU A 169 -3.89 -11.38 -6.03
CA GLU A 169 -4.37 -12.76 -6.06
C GLU A 169 -4.34 -13.39 -4.66
N ASN A 170 -3.22 -13.26 -3.95
CA ASN A 170 -3.11 -13.73 -2.58
C ASN A 170 -4.05 -13.02 -1.60
N PHE A 171 -4.35 -11.75 -1.83
CA PHE A 171 -5.23 -10.97 -0.98
C PHE A 171 -6.71 -11.35 -1.17
N LEU A 172 -7.12 -11.57 -2.42
CA LEU A 172 -8.51 -11.86 -2.78
C LEU A 172 -8.86 -13.35 -2.67
N PHE A 173 -7.93 -14.23 -3.05
CA PHE A 173 -8.19 -15.67 -3.18
C PHE A 173 -7.32 -16.54 -2.26
N GLY A 174 -6.36 -15.94 -1.55
CA GLY A 174 -5.52 -16.67 -0.62
C GLY A 174 -6.35 -17.29 0.50
N SER A 175 -6.37 -18.63 0.56
CA SER A 175 -7.05 -19.34 1.63
C SER A 175 -6.44 -19.00 2.99
N LYS A 176 -7.29 -18.98 4.03
CA LYS A 176 -6.81 -18.92 5.41
C LYS A 176 -5.88 -20.10 5.63
N LEU A 177 -4.68 -19.83 6.14
CA LEU A 177 -3.76 -20.90 6.54
C LEU A 177 -4.38 -21.65 7.72
N THR A 178 -4.35 -22.98 7.65
CA THR A 178 -4.69 -23.83 8.79
C THR A 178 -3.64 -23.66 9.88
N ASN A 179 -4.00 -23.96 11.13
CA ASN A 179 -3.05 -23.90 12.25
C ASN A 179 -1.80 -24.77 11.99
N GLY A 180 -1.97 -25.99 11.46
CA GLY A 180 -0.85 -26.86 11.11
C GLY A 180 0.08 -26.23 10.06
N LYS A 181 -0.47 -25.63 8.98
CA LYS A 181 0.36 -24.92 8.00
C LYS A 181 1.08 -23.73 8.63
N LEU A 182 0.42 -22.99 9.51
CA LEU A 182 1.00 -21.84 10.20
C LEU A 182 2.18 -22.25 11.10
N ASP A 183 2.06 -23.37 11.80
CA ASP A 183 3.15 -23.97 12.57
C ASP A 183 4.30 -24.42 11.69
N THR A 184 3.99 -25.11 10.58
CA THR A 184 5.01 -25.48 9.59
C THR A 184 5.75 -24.25 9.07
N LEU A 185 5.04 -23.15 8.76
CA LEU A 185 5.69 -21.91 8.33
C LEU A 185 6.59 -21.35 9.43
N PHE A 186 6.09 -21.29 10.67
CA PHE A 186 6.84 -20.72 11.79
C PHE A 186 8.18 -21.44 12.01
N HIS A 187 8.16 -22.77 12.00
CA HIS A 187 9.34 -23.60 12.22
C HIS A 187 10.23 -23.73 10.97
N SER A 188 9.64 -23.94 9.79
CA SER A 188 10.40 -24.24 8.57
C SER A 188 10.99 -23.00 7.90
N HIS A 189 10.36 -21.82 8.05
CA HIS A 189 10.81 -20.58 7.40
C HIS A 189 11.59 -19.65 8.33
N ALA A 190 12.23 -20.21 9.35
CA ALA A 190 13.07 -19.48 10.31
C ALA A 190 12.39 -18.22 10.87
N ILE A 191 11.06 -18.25 11.07
CA ILE A 191 10.29 -17.08 11.50
C ILE A 191 10.73 -16.60 12.87
N GLY A 192 11.01 -17.52 13.79
CA GLY A 192 11.56 -17.19 15.11
C GLY A 192 12.87 -16.41 15.03
N GLU A 193 13.80 -16.85 14.18
CA GLU A 193 15.08 -16.15 13.97
C GLU A 193 14.88 -14.80 13.28
N ALA A 194 13.98 -14.73 12.31
CA ALA A 194 13.60 -13.48 11.67
C ALA A 194 13.00 -12.49 12.69
N ILE A 195 12.14 -12.95 13.61
CA ILE A 195 11.57 -12.13 14.70
C ILE A 195 12.68 -11.60 15.62
N LYS A 196 13.61 -12.47 16.06
CA LYS A 196 14.76 -12.04 16.89
C LYS A 196 15.58 -10.96 16.19
N PHE A 197 15.88 -11.16 14.90
CA PHE A 197 16.63 -10.21 14.09
C PHE A 197 15.93 -8.85 13.99
N VAL A 198 14.65 -8.82 13.64
CA VAL A 198 13.93 -7.55 13.48
C VAL A 198 13.69 -6.82 14.79
N LEU A 199 13.52 -7.54 15.90
CA LEU A 199 13.45 -6.94 17.24
C LEU A 199 14.76 -6.27 17.64
N HIS A 200 15.89 -6.95 17.38
CA HIS A 200 17.21 -6.35 17.61
C HIS A 200 17.35 -5.06 16.78
N SER A 201 17.01 -5.10 15.49
CA SER A 201 17.02 -3.93 14.61
C SER A 201 16.10 -2.80 15.11
N ALA A 202 14.88 -3.10 15.54
CA ALA A 202 13.93 -2.12 16.08
C ALA A 202 14.46 -1.44 17.35
N LYS A 203 15.08 -2.21 18.26
CA LYS A 203 15.69 -1.70 19.49
C LYS A 203 16.88 -0.79 19.21
N CYS A 204 17.79 -1.20 18.32
CA CYS A 204 18.94 -0.40 17.92
C CYS A 204 18.52 0.90 17.20
N ASN A 205 17.52 0.82 16.33
CA ASN A 205 16.99 2.00 15.64
C ASN A 205 16.33 3.00 16.61
N THR A 206 15.64 2.53 17.64
CA THR A 206 15.06 3.41 18.68
C THR A 206 16.16 4.19 19.40
N ARG A 207 17.28 3.53 19.74
CA ARG A 207 18.44 4.19 20.39
C ARG A 207 19.11 5.21 19.46
N ASN A 208 19.39 4.83 18.22
CA ASN A 208 20.12 5.70 17.28
C ASN A 208 19.29 6.88 16.78
N LYS A 209 17.96 6.73 16.66
CA LYS A 209 17.06 7.81 16.22
C LYS A 209 16.66 8.75 17.36
N ALA A 210 16.79 8.35 18.63
CA ALA A 210 16.49 9.20 19.78
C ALA A 210 17.34 10.48 19.83
N VAL A 211 18.52 10.49 19.20
CA VAL A 211 19.43 11.65 19.17
C VAL A 211 18.86 12.82 18.34
N GLY A 212 17.95 12.55 17.38
CA GLY A 212 17.35 13.59 16.53
C GLY A 212 15.82 13.57 16.44
N ARG A 213 15.16 12.55 17.01
CA ARG A 213 13.71 12.33 16.90
C ARG A 213 13.14 11.89 18.25
N ARG A 214 12.24 12.69 18.80
CA ARG A 214 11.44 12.28 19.96
C ARG A 214 10.30 11.40 19.48
N LEU A 215 10.32 10.11 19.84
CA LEU A 215 9.19 9.21 19.66
C LEU A 215 8.28 9.29 20.88
N PHE A 216 6.96 9.23 20.66
CA PHE A 216 5.97 9.17 21.73
C PHE A 216 5.80 7.74 22.24
N GLY A 217 5.54 7.58 23.54
CA GLY A 217 5.35 6.26 24.16
C GLY A 217 6.64 5.48 24.44
N LYS A 218 6.56 4.53 25.38
CA LYS A 218 7.68 3.64 25.73
C LYS A 218 7.80 2.51 24.68
N TYR A 219 9.01 1.99 24.50
CA TYR A 219 9.20 0.78 23.71
C TYR A 219 8.68 -0.42 24.50
N GLU A 220 7.68 -1.15 23.98
CA GLU A 220 7.00 -2.24 24.72
C GLU A 220 7.14 -3.62 24.03
N ILE A 221 7.39 -3.67 22.73
CA ILE A 221 7.39 -4.96 22.02
C ILE A 221 8.55 -5.87 22.46
N ASN A 222 8.28 -7.15 22.61
CA ASN A 222 9.26 -8.19 22.94
C ASN A 222 9.07 -9.43 22.04
N TYR A 223 9.90 -10.45 22.23
CA TYR A 223 9.85 -11.68 21.42
C TYR A 223 8.48 -12.37 21.51
N ASN A 224 7.97 -12.56 22.73
CA ASN A 224 6.70 -13.25 22.97
C ASN A 224 5.54 -12.52 22.26
N PHE A 225 5.47 -11.18 22.39
CA PHE A 225 4.44 -10.39 21.70
C PHE A 225 4.51 -10.56 20.18
N MET A 226 5.70 -10.52 19.59
CA MET A 226 5.87 -10.64 18.13
C MET A 226 5.46 -12.03 17.63
N VAL A 227 5.71 -13.08 18.42
CA VAL A 227 5.22 -14.43 18.12
C VAL A 227 3.69 -14.48 18.19
N LEU A 228 3.08 -13.96 19.26
CA LEU A 228 1.62 -13.91 19.39
C LEU A 228 0.99 -13.12 18.23
N LEU A 229 1.58 -11.98 17.86
CA LEU A 229 1.14 -11.14 16.75
C LEU A 229 1.24 -11.85 15.40
N TYR A 230 2.30 -12.64 15.17
CA TYR A 230 2.42 -13.49 13.97
C TYR A 230 1.26 -14.47 13.86
N PHE A 231 0.91 -15.16 14.96
CA PHE A 231 -0.19 -16.12 14.96
C PHE A 231 -1.55 -15.44 14.83
N PHE A 232 -1.76 -14.30 15.48
CA PHE A 232 -2.97 -13.48 15.32
C PHE A 232 -3.19 -13.04 13.87
N GLN A 233 -2.15 -12.52 13.22
CA GLN A 233 -2.19 -12.15 11.81
C GLN A 233 -2.23 -13.37 10.87
N GLY A 234 -2.13 -14.58 11.41
CA GLY A 234 -2.13 -15.81 10.64
C GLY A 234 -0.95 -15.98 9.72
N GLY A 235 0.22 -15.50 10.14
CA GLY A 235 1.45 -15.53 9.37
C GLY A 235 1.42 -14.68 8.11
N ARG A 236 0.60 -13.62 8.09
CA ARG A 236 0.40 -12.76 6.92
C ARG A 236 0.68 -11.29 7.25
N SER A 237 1.13 -10.56 6.22
CA SER A 237 1.35 -9.12 6.25
C SER A 237 0.07 -8.37 6.54
N TRP A 238 0.14 -7.37 7.42
CA TRP A 238 -1.02 -6.59 7.86
C TRP A 238 -1.71 -5.86 6.70
N TYR A 239 -0.94 -5.36 5.73
CA TYR A 239 -1.47 -4.58 4.60
C TYR A 239 -1.81 -5.45 3.40
N THR A 240 -0.87 -6.29 2.97
CA THR A 240 -0.96 -7.01 1.68
C THR A 240 -1.54 -8.41 1.83
N ARG A 241 -1.69 -8.90 3.06
CA ARG A 241 -2.01 -10.30 3.39
C ARG A 241 -1.04 -11.32 2.79
N ALA A 242 0.11 -10.90 2.26
CA ALA A 242 1.16 -11.81 1.80
C ALA A 242 1.63 -12.72 2.94
N ILE A 243 1.97 -13.96 2.64
CA ILE A 243 2.58 -14.86 3.63
C ILE A 243 3.93 -14.26 4.05
N LEU A 244 4.15 -14.16 5.36
CA LEU A 244 5.39 -13.68 5.94
C LEU A 244 6.36 -14.84 6.13
N GLY A 245 7.61 -14.60 5.74
CA GLY A 245 8.68 -15.57 5.85
C GLY A 245 9.57 -15.57 4.62
N VAL A 246 10.71 -16.23 4.78
CA VAL A 246 11.66 -16.46 3.69
C VAL A 246 11.77 -17.97 3.53
N PRO A 247 11.52 -18.51 2.32
CA PRO A 247 11.71 -19.92 2.05
C PRO A 247 13.13 -20.37 2.45
N PRO A 248 13.34 -21.62 2.90
CA PRO A 248 14.61 -22.04 3.51
C PRO A 248 15.79 -22.02 2.51
N ARG A 249 15.48 -21.98 1.21
CA ARG A 249 16.45 -22.02 0.11
C ARG A 249 16.88 -20.62 -0.36
N GLU A 250 16.38 -19.55 0.26
CA GLU A 250 16.72 -18.19 -0.12
C GLU A 250 17.78 -17.56 0.79
N GLN A 251 18.77 -16.90 0.19
CA GLN A 251 20.03 -16.54 0.85
C GLN A 251 19.93 -15.36 1.83
N SER A 252 18.89 -14.52 1.79
CA SER A 252 18.83 -13.32 2.65
C SER A 252 17.44 -13.06 3.22
N ILE A 253 17.30 -13.30 4.53
CA ILE A 253 16.14 -12.85 5.32
C ILE A 253 15.99 -11.33 5.27
N ARG A 254 17.08 -10.58 5.09
CA ARG A 254 17.07 -9.11 5.19
C ARG A 254 16.46 -8.42 3.98
N ASP A 255 16.67 -8.98 2.80
CA ASP A 255 16.33 -8.31 1.53
C ASP A 255 15.18 -9.03 0.79
N HIS A 256 14.75 -10.20 1.28
CA HIS A 256 13.63 -10.91 0.68
C HIS A 256 12.33 -10.10 0.78
N PRO A 257 11.58 -9.91 -0.32
CA PRO A 257 10.33 -9.15 -0.34
C PRO A 257 9.27 -9.58 0.69
N SER A 258 9.21 -10.88 1.01
CA SER A 258 8.26 -11.43 1.98
C SER A 258 8.84 -11.61 3.37
N SER A 259 10.09 -11.18 3.61
CA SER A 259 10.64 -11.13 4.96
C SER A 259 9.75 -10.29 5.87
N LEU A 260 9.57 -10.75 7.11
CA LEU A 260 8.77 -10.02 8.07
C LEU A 260 9.52 -8.75 8.52
N SER A 261 8.76 -7.69 8.76
CA SER A 261 9.24 -6.47 9.40
C SER A 261 8.18 -5.95 10.38
N PRO A 262 8.57 -5.42 11.55
CA PRO A 262 7.68 -4.63 12.38
C PRO A 262 7.48 -3.25 11.75
N GLU A 263 6.23 -2.85 11.57
CA GLU A 263 5.85 -1.49 11.16
C GLU A 263 5.11 -0.79 12.29
N ARG A 264 5.29 0.53 12.33
CA ARG A 264 4.56 1.40 13.24
C ARG A 264 3.38 2.01 12.51
N LEU A 265 2.18 1.83 13.05
CA LEU A 265 0.95 2.38 12.46
C LEU A 265 1.00 3.92 12.45
N ASP A 266 1.40 4.49 13.58
CA ASP A 266 1.90 5.85 13.69
C ASP A 266 3.44 5.83 13.84
N VAL A 267 4.12 6.32 12.82
CA VAL A 267 5.58 6.37 12.80
C VAL A 267 6.19 7.30 13.85
N LEU A 268 5.43 8.20 14.46
CA LEU A 268 5.93 9.11 15.50
C LEU A 268 5.79 8.52 16.90
N THR A 269 4.95 7.51 17.05
CA THR A 269 4.90 6.68 18.24
C THR A 269 6.02 5.63 18.19
N SER A 270 6.49 5.20 19.35
CA SER A 270 7.47 4.12 19.52
C SER A 270 6.85 2.78 19.11
N TYR A 271 7.65 1.71 19.14
CA TYR A 271 7.13 0.35 19.02
C TYR A 271 6.45 -0.06 20.34
N THR A 272 5.18 0.35 20.50
CA THR A 272 4.27 -0.13 21.56
C THR A 272 3.50 -1.35 21.06
N LEU A 273 2.81 -2.07 21.95
CA LEU A 273 1.96 -3.20 21.53
C LEU A 273 0.82 -2.73 20.61
N GLU A 274 0.23 -1.57 20.91
CA GLU A 274 -0.87 -0.98 20.14
C GLU A 274 -0.42 -0.35 18.83
N ASN A 275 0.84 0.07 18.71
CA ASN A 275 1.33 0.76 17.52
C ASN A 275 2.07 -0.17 16.54
N THR A 276 2.20 -1.47 16.85
CA THR A 276 3.04 -2.39 16.07
C THR A 276 2.21 -3.42 15.32
N VAL A 277 2.56 -3.64 14.05
CA VAL A 277 2.05 -4.72 13.19
C VAL A 277 3.19 -5.41 12.46
N LEU A 278 2.96 -6.65 12.00
CA LEU A 278 3.88 -7.35 11.10
C LEU A 278 3.49 -7.12 9.65
N ILE A 279 4.48 -6.77 8.84
CA ILE A 279 4.31 -6.52 7.41
C ILE A 279 5.39 -7.28 6.61
N ASP A 280 5.18 -7.40 5.31
CA ASP A 280 6.22 -7.82 4.40
C ASP A 280 7.14 -6.64 4.07
N SER A 281 8.45 -6.89 3.99
CA SER A 281 9.48 -5.84 3.91
C SER A 281 9.35 -4.90 2.71
N ARG A 282 8.68 -5.33 1.62
CA ARG A 282 8.30 -4.46 0.50
C ARG A 282 7.49 -3.25 0.94
N THR A 283 6.63 -3.41 1.95
CA THR A 283 5.76 -2.35 2.47
C THR A 283 6.38 -1.58 3.62
N GLN A 284 7.63 -1.90 4.01
CA GLN A 284 8.31 -1.16 5.06
C GLN A 284 8.54 0.27 4.59
N SER A 285 8.04 1.22 5.38
CA SER A 285 8.11 2.62 5.01
C SER A 285 9.56 3.04 4.78
N THR A 286 9.80 3.83 3.72
CA THR A 286 11.10 4.47 3.46
C THR A 286 11.51 5.46 4.55
N ASN A 287 10.67 5.64 5.57
CA ASN A 287 10.92 6.43 6.77
C ASN A 287 11.46 7.84 6.48
N ASN A 288 11.04 8.46 5.37
CA ASN A 288 11.23 9.90 5.18
C ASN A 288 10.48 10.72 6.25
N ARG A 289 9.46 10.14 6.89
CA ARG A 289 8.82 10.71 8.09
C ARG A 289 9.75 10.77 9.32
N ALA A 290 10.93 10.13 9.28
CA ALA A 290 11.92 10.26 10.36
C ALA A 290 12.48 11.69 10.51
N ALA A 291 12.30 12.55 9.51
CA ALA A 291 12.61 13.96 9.58
C ALA A 291 11.46 14.83 10.14
N TYR A 292 10.27 14.25 10.44
CA TYR A 292 9.12 15.03 10.91
C TYR A 292 9.29 15.37 12.37
N LYS A 293 9.31 16.67 12.66
CA LYS A 293 9.23 17.21 14.03
C LYS A 293 7.79 17.29 14.52
N ASN A 294 6.80 17.27 13.63
CA ASN A 294 5.37 17.40 13.94
C ASN A 294 4.55 16.34 13.13
N PRO A 295 3.65 15.56 13.75
CA PRO A 295 2.72 14.65 13.07
C PRO A 295 1.85 15.31 12.00
N GLU A 296 1.49 16.57 12.26
CA GLU A 296 0.72 17.42 11.35
C GLU A 296 1.61 18.09 10.29
N ASP A 297 2.93 17.87 10.33
CA ASP A 297 3.84 18.35 9.28
C ASP A 297 3.80 17.40 8.08
N PHE A 298 2.84 17.68 7.21
CA PHE A 298 2.64 16.95 5.96
C PHE A 298 3.63 17.34 4.85
N THR A 299 4.65 18.17 5.11
CA THR A 299 5.50 18.78 4.06
C THR A 299 6.32 17.82 3.22
N PHE A 300 6.57 16.57 3.64
CA PHE A 300 7.37 15.63 2.83
C PHE A 300 6.57 14.47 2.19
N GLY A 301 5.26 14.39 2.45
CA GLY A 301 4.34 13.41 1.87
C GLY A 301 4.34 12.09 2.63
N ASP A 302 3.31 11.26 2.43
CA ASP A 302 3.18 10.03 3.18
C ASP A 302 3.57 8.79 2.36
N GLY A 303 4.80 8.30 2.58
CA GLY A 303 5.27 7.06 1.97
C GLY A 303 4.90 5.80 2.76
N ASN A 304 4.14 5.92 3.86
CA ASN A 304 3.74 4.76 4.65
C ASN A 304 2.61 4.00 3.97
N TRP A 305 2.61 2.68 4.14
CA TRP A 305 1.52 1.84 3.70
C TRP A 305 0.37 1.83 4.71
N SER A 306 -0.83 1.62 4.19
CA SER A 306 -2.03 1.33 4.97
C SER A 306 -2.86 0.29 4.23
N LYS A 307 -3.82 -0.35 4.93
CA LYS A 307 -4.77 -1.26 4.28
C LYS A 307 -5.56 -0.55 3.17
N LEU A 308 -5.99 0.69 3.41
CA LEU A 308 -6.70 1.51 2.42
C LEU A 308 -5.87 1.78 1.16
N LYS A 309 -4.56 2.06 1.31
CA LYS A 309 -3.66 2.21 0.15
C LYS A 309 -3.53 0.92 -0.65
N PHE A 310 -3.54 -0.23 0.01
CA PHE A 310 -3.50 -1.52 -0.67
C PHE A 310 -4.80 -1.80 -1.44
N TYR A 311 -5.96 -1.51 -0.86
CA TYR A 311 -7.24 -1.57 -1.60
C TYR A 311 -7.28 -0.60 -2.78
N PHE A 312 -6.76 0.61 -2.63
CA PHE A 312 -6.66 1.56 -3.74
C PHE A 312 -5.73 1.05 -4.85
N MET A 313 -4.64 0.38 -4.49
CA MET A 313 -3.76 -0.29 -5.45
C MET A 313 -4.52 -1.37 -6.23
N ILE A 314 -5.35 -2.20 -5.58
CA ILE A 314 -6.24 -3.18 -6.25
C ILE A 314 -7.12 -2.46 -7.28
N TYR A 315 -7.84 -1.41 -6.86
CA TYR A 315 -8.70 -0.61 -7.74
C TYR A 315 -7.95 -0.05 -8.97
N CYS A 316 -6.73 0.46 -8.77
CA CYS A 316 -5.92 1.00 -9.87
C CYS A 316 -5.50 -0.07 -10.87
N GLN A 317 -5.15 -1.27 -10.40
CA GLN A 317 -4.82 -2.40 -11.26
C GLN A 317 -6.03 -2.86 -12.08
N GLU A 318 -7.22 -2.92 -11.47
CA GLU A 318 -8.48 -3.24 -12.16
C GLU A 318 -8.80 -2.20 -13.26
N CYS A 319 -8.68 -0.91 -12.95
CA CYS A 319 -8.88 0.17 -13.93
C CYS A 319 -7.92 0.05 -15.13
N PHE A 320 -6.66 -0.31 -14.86
CA PHE A 320 -5.63 -0.47 -15.89
C PHE A 320 -5.89 -1.68 -16.80
N GLN A 321 -6.49 -2.74 -16.27
CA GLN A 321 -6.81 -3.98 -17.01
C GLN A 321 -8.15 -3.93 -17.77
N ALA A 322 -9.03 -2.98 -17.45
CA ALA A 322 -10.35 -2.85 -18.08
C ALA A 322 -10.30 -2.55 -19.59
N LYS A 323 -11.26 -3.10 -20.35
CA LYS A 323 -11.51 -2.86 -21.79
C LYS A 323 -12.95 -2.37 -22.03
N PRO A 324 -13.25 -1.64 -23.13
CA PRO A 324 -12.34 -0.88 -23.99
C PRO A 324 -12.09 0.50 -23.36
N ASN A 325 -10.86 1.01 -23.46
CA ASN A 325 -10.33 2.19 -22.78
C ASN A 325 -9.80 1.89 -21.38
N ARG A 326 -8.49 2.13 -21.21
CA ARG A 326 -7.83 2.17 -19.89
C ARG A 326 -8.54 3.25 -19.07
N ILE A 327 -9.36 2.85 -18.11
CA ILE A 327 -9.99 3.82 -17.20
C ILE A 327 -8.85 4.47 -16.44
N HIS A 328 -8.76 5.79 -16.51
CA HIS A 328 -7.79 6.51 -15.69
C HIS A 328 -8.25 6.43 -14.24
N PRO A 329 -7.46 5.80 -13.34
CA PRO A 329 -7.87 5.70 -11.96
C PRO A 329 -7.99 7.10 -11.34
N LYS A 330 -8.98 7.26 -10.46
CA LYS A 330 -9.09 8.45 -9.60
C LYS A 330 -7.83 8.57 -8.74
N TYR A 331 -7.58 9.76 -8.22
CA TYR A 331 -6.56 9.88 -7.19
C TYR A 331 -7.07 9.32 -5.86
N TYR A 332 -6.13 8.95 -4.97
CA TYR A 332 -6.42 8.26 -3.71
C TYR A 332 -7.45 9.00 -2.85
N GLU A 333 -7.30 10.32 -2.68
CA GLU A 333 -8.19 11.11 -1.82
C GLU A 333 -9.62 11.19 -2.38
N ASP A 334 -9.77 11.24 -3.70
CA ASP A 334 -11.07 11.25 -4.36
C ASP A 334 -11.71 9.87 -4.30
N TRP A 335 -10.93 8.81 -4.51
CA TRP A 335 -11.37 7.43 -4.39
C TRP A 335 -11.83 7.11 -2.95
N LEU A 336 -11.13 7.60 -1.93
CA LEU A 336 -11.52 7.37 -0.53
C LEU A 336 -12.92 7.90 -0.22
N LYS A 337 -13.26 9.10 -0.71
CA LYS A 337 -14.59 9.70 -0.53
C LYS A 337 -15.70 8.83 -1.11
N ASP A 338 -15.41 8.08 -2.16
CA ASP A 338 -16.38 7.18 -2.80
C ASP A 338 -16.44 5.79 -2.14
N ASN A 339 -15.59 5.50 -1.14
CA ASN A 339 -15.42 4.16 -0.57
C ASN A 339 -15.51 4.20 0.97
N GLU A 340 -16.48 4.91 1.53
CA GLU A 340 -16.70 5.03 2.98
C GLU A 340 -16.94 3.68 3.67
N GLU A 341 -17.71 2.77 3.05
CA GLU A 341 -17.94 1.42 3.58
C GLU A 341 -16.63 0.64 3.79
N LEU A 342 -15.66 0.83 2.89
CA LEU A 342 -14.35 0.21 2.99
C LEU A 342 -13.51 0.83 4.11
N GLN A 343 -13.66 2.13 4.36
CA GLN A 343 -13.04 2.80 5.51
C GLN A 343 -13.60 2.24 6.83
N ILE A 344 -14.92 2.06 6.91
CA ILE A 344 -15.59 1.43 8.07
C ILE A 344 -15.07 0.00 8.27
N LYS A 345 -14.96 -0.79 7.19
CA LYS A 345 -14.39 -2.13 7.27
C LYS A 345 -12.96 -2.13 7.81
N VAL A 346 -12.09 -1.25 7.31
CA VAL A 346 -10.70 -1.16 7.79
C VAL A 346 -10.65 -0.70 9.25
N ALA A 347 -11.53 0.21 9.67
CA ALA A 347 -11.65 0.64 11.06
C ALA A 347 -12.10 -0.52 11.98
N LYS A 348 -13.03 -1.37 11.53
CA LYS A 348 -13.42 -2.58 12.26
C LYS A 348 -12.26 -3.56 12.41
N GLU A 349 -11.51 -3.83 11.34
CA GLU A 349 -10.31 -4.69 11.42
C GLU A 349 -9.25 -4.12 12.39
N GLU A 350 -9.18 -2.79 12.54
CA GLU A 350 -8.31 -2.13 13.51
C GLU A 350 -8.81 -2.29 14.96
N LEU A 351 -10.13 -2.24 15.19
CA LEU A 351 -10.73 -2.53 16.49
C LEU A 351 -10.45 -3.98 16.92
N GLU A 352 -10.62 -4.96 16.03
CA GLU A 352 -10.30 -6.37 16.29
C GLU A 352 -8.82 -6.56 16.68
N ARG A 353 -7.91 -5.79 16.06
CA ARG A 353 -6.49 -5.78 16.44
C ARG A 353 -6.27 -5.21 17.83
N LEU A 354 -6.95 -4.12 18.19
CA LEU A 354 -6.84 -3.54 19.53
C LEU A 354 -7.38 -4.48 20.61
N GLU A 355 -8.45 -5.22 20.33
CA GLU A 355 -8.95 -6.29 21.20
C GLU A 355 -7.91 -7.40 21.37
N PHE A 356 -7.28 -7.84 20.28
CA PHE A 356 -6.15 -8.76 20.35
C PHE A 356 -5.01 -8.21 21.20
N VAL A 357 -4.67 -6.92 21.10
CA VAL A 357 -3.59 -6.34 21.90
C VAL A 357 -3.91 -6.39 23.39
N ARG A 358 -5.16 -6.13 23.79
CA ARG A 358 -5.60 -6.30 25.20
C ARG A 358 -5.48 -7.75 25.66
N PHE A 359 -5.91 -8.68 24.82
CA PHE A 359 -5.76 -10.11 25.08
C PHE A 359 -4.28 -10.53 25.19
N ALA A 360 -3.43 -10.06 24.29
CA ALA A 360 -2.00 -10.34 24.29
C ALA A 360 -1.31 -9.77 25.54
N ARG A 361 -1.69 -8.57 26.02
CA ARG A 361 -1.19 -8.04 27.32
C ARG A 361 -1.48 -9.00 28.46
N SER A 362 -2.71 -9.54 28.54
CA SER A 362 -3.07 -10.53 29.56
C SER A 362 -2.21 -11.80 29.44
N LEU A 363 -2.03 -12.33 28.23
CA LEU A 363 -1.18 -13.51 28.02
C LEU A 363 0.29 -13.27 28.39
N LEU A 364 0.84 -12.09 28.05
CA LEU A 364 2.22 -11.73 28.39
C LEU A 364 2.43 -11.66 29.90
N ASN A 365 1.49 -11.06 30.64
CA ASN A 365 1.56 -11.01 32.10
C ASN A 365 1.57 -12.42 32.72
N ARG A 366 0.75 -13.34 32.20
CA ARG A 366 0.69 -14.73 32.67
C ARG A 366 1.96 -15.52 32.33
N ILE A 367 2.58 -15.24 31.18
CA ILE A 367 3.90 -15.81 30.85
C ILE A 367 4.97 -15.29 31.82
N ASP A 368 4.97 -14.00 32.14
CA ASP A 368 5.93 -13.38 33.06
C ASP A 368 5.78 -13.94 34.49
N GLN A 369 4.55 -14.26 34.90
CA GLN A 369 4.22 -14.95 36.16
C GLN A 369 4.45 -16.46 36.13
N LYS A 370 4.92 -17.02 35.00
CA LYS A 370 5.13 -18.46 34.77
C LYS A 370 3.87 -19.32 34.92
N GLU A 371 2.68 -18.74 34.76
CA GLU A 371 1.42 -19.49 34.80
C GLU A 371 1.18 -20.30 33.52
N ILE A 372 1.66 -19.79 32.38
CA ILE A 372 1.55 -20.44 31.07
C ILE A 372 2.85 -20.30 30.28
N THR A 373 3.09 -21.22 29.36
CA THR A 373 4.20 -21.13 28.39
C THR A 373 3.81 -20.30 27.16
N LEU A 374 4.80 -19.90 26.36
CA LEU A 374 4.55 -19.22 25.09
C LEU A 374 3.74 -20.10 24.12
N GLU A 375 4.00 -21.41 24.09
CA GLU A 375 3.29 -22.38 23.25
C GLU A 375 1.81 -22.46 23.65
N GLN A 376 1.52 -22.49 24.96
CA GLN A 376 0.15 -22.45 25.45
C GLN A 376 -0.55 -21.13 25.07
N ALA A 377 0.13 -19.99 25.22
CA ALA A 377 -0.41 -18.70 24.78
C ALA A 377 -0.70 -18.65 23.27
N VAL A 378 0.18 -19.23 22.44
CA VAL A 378 -0.03 -19.37 20.98
C VAL A 378 -1.27 -20.21 20.67
N LEU A 379 -1.50 -21.32 21.39
CA LEU A 379 -2.70 -22.13 21.23
C LEU A 379 -3.97 -21.33 21.56
N MET A 380 -3.93 -20.49 22.60
CA MET A 380 -5.04 -19.60 22.96
C MET A 380 -5.32 -18.56 21.88
N VAL A 381 -4.29 -17.93 21.30
CA VAL A 381 -4.42 -16.99 20.16
C VAL A 381 -5.03 -17.69 18.94
N LYS A 382 -4.55 -18.90 18.61
CA LYS A 382 -5.10 -19.67 17.49
C LYS A 382 -6.57 -20.00 17.66
N ARG A 383 -7.03 -20.35 18.88
CA ARG A 383 -8.44 -20.64 19.17
C ARG A 383 -9.31 -19.39 19.01
N ASN A 384 -8.86 -18.25 19.55
CA ASN A 384 -9.61 -17.00 19.49
C ASN A 384 -9.77 -16.48 18.05
N ARG A 385 -8.83 -16.78 17.15
CA ARG A 385 -8.88 -16.32 15.74
C ARG A 385 -10.03 -16.89 14.89
N TYR A 386 -10.64 -18.01 15.30
CA TYR A 386 -11.68 -18.71 14.54
C TYR A 386 -13.10 -18.49 15.07
N HIS A 387 -13.25 -17.72 16.14
CA HIS A 387 -14.52 -17.17 16.58
C HIS A 387 -14.66 -15.75 16.01
#